data_AF-A0AAE0T8L4-F1
#
_entry.id   AF-A0AAE0T8L4-F1
#
_cell.length_a   1.000
_cell.length_b   1.000
_cell.length_c   1.000
_cell.angle_alpha   90.00
_cell.angle_beta   90.00
_cell.angle_gamma   90.00
#
_symmetry.space_group_name_H-M   'P 1'
#
loop_
_entity.id
_entity.type
_entity.pdbx_description
1 polymer ?
#
loop_
_entity_poly.entity_id
_entity_poly.type
_entity_poly.pdbx_seq_one_letter_code
_entity_poly.pdbx_strand_id
1 'polypeptide(L)'
;MLCGEHTEDFSLASSSLPIEYLNIQDQTLKRAYLDSILQGTVTPLLKRELHLKIQCRRLSEGKEELELREEPNKPYCLSEEEILKRNKRLDQNRASAVRSRMRFRQREEKLMTEVNTLERKRRTLVQMKDKLIEDTSELKTTLLHHLNECKNEYPKRQTELLLGTLMFASNPKQPPCFHTCLTHFAVMK
;
A
#
# COMPACT_ATOMS: atom_id res chain seq x y z
N MET A 1 7.70 6.04 -2.16
CA MET A 1 8.35 4.86 -1.57
C MET A 1 9.65 5.35 -0.97
N LEU A 2 9.62 5.67 0.31
CA LEU A 2 10.79 6.06 1.09
C LEU A 2 11.17 4.81 1.89
N CYS A 3 12.17 4.07 1.43
CA CYS A 3 12.79 3.03 2.24
C CYS A 3 13.77 3.77 3.16
N GLY A 4 13.36 4.00 4.40
CA GLY A 4 14.24 4.52 5.44
C GLY A 4 15.30 3.47 5.75
N GLU A 5 16.55 3.78 5.43
CA GLU A 5 17.71 3.02 5.86
C GLU A 5 17.93 3.32 7.34
N HIS A 6 17.38 2.48 8.21
CA HIS A 6 17.80 2.40 9.61
C HIS A 6 19.14 1.66 9.65
N THR A 7 20.23 2.37 9.40
CA THR A 7 21.56 1.96 9.84
C THR A 7 21.68 2.30 11.32
N GLU A 8 21.19 1.41 12.16
CA GLU A 8 21.58 1.39 13.57
C GLU A 8 23.07 1.06 13.60
N ASP A 9 23.91 2.08 13.80
CA ASP A 9 25.34 1.93 14.05
C ASP A 9 25.53 1.19 15.37
N PHE A 10 25.54 -0.14 15.29
CA PHE A 10 25.84 -1.02 16.41
C PHE A 10 27.34 -0.91 16.73
N SER A 11 27.69 0.12 17.49
CA SER A 11 29.03 0.39 17.99
C SER A 11 29.50 -0.73 18.93
N LEU A 12 30.18 -1.73 18.37
CA LEU A 12 30.91 -2.81 19.06
C LEU A 12 32.25 -2.33 19.64
N ALA A 13 32.29 -1.11 20.19
CA ALA A 13 33.50 -0.61 20.84
C ALA A 13 33.58 -1.12 22.29
N SER A 14 34.53 -2.03 22.50
CA SER A 14 35.22 -2.25 23.78
C SER A 14 34.41 -2.79 24.96
N SER A 15 33.79 -3.95 24.81
CA SER A 15 33.61 -4.86 25.94
C SER A 15 34.72 -5.91 25.90
N SER A 16 35.65 -5.84 26.85
CA SER A 16 36.64 -6.87 27.16
C SER A 16 36.11 -8.28 26.86
N LEU A 17 36.73 -8.97 25.89
CA LEU A 17 36.38 -10.35 25.55
C LEU A 17 36.37 -11.18 26.84
N PRO A 18 35.28 -11.91 27.16
CA PRO A 18 35.25 -12.75 28.34
C PRO A 18 36.42 -13.73 28.29
N ILE A 19 37.29 -13.65 29.29
CA ILE A 19 38.55 -14.41 29.38
C ILE A 19 38.31 -15.93 29.44
N GLU A 20 37.06 -16.36 29.67
CA GLU A 20 36.64 -17.78 29.67
C GLU A 20 36.79 -18.51 28.32
N TYR A 21 36.91 -17.81 27.19
CA TYR A 21 36.95 -18.46 25.86
C TYR A 21 38.32 -19.06 25.46
N LEU A 22 39.37 -18.88 26.27
CA LEU A 22 40.70 -19.45 25.99
C LEU A 22 40.79 -20.97 26.21
N ASN A 23 39.78 -21.59 26.84
CA ASN A 23 39.80 -23.00 27.20
C ASN A 23 39.06 -23.93 26.22
N ILE A 24 38.72 -23.46 25.01
CA ILE A 24 38.16 -24.34 23.97
C ILE A 24 39.26 -25.27 23.46
N GLN A 25 39.13 -26.58 23.73
CA GLN A 25 40.09 -27.59 23.29
C GLN A 25 40.04 -27.85 21.77
N ASP A 26 38.87 -27.70 21.13
CA ASP A 26 38.71 -27.88 19.69
C ASP A 26 39.26 -26.67 18.90
N GLN A 27 40.41 -26.86 18.25
CA GLN A 27 41.06 -25.84 17.43
C GLN A 27 40.18 -25.34 16.28
N THR A 28 39.32 -26.19 15.72
CA THR A 28 38.48 -25.83 14.58
C THR A 28 37.31 -24.94 15.00
N LEU A 29 36.71 -25.20 16.17
CA LEU A 29 35.69 -24.34 16.76
C LEU A 29 36.27 -22.98 17.14
N LYS A 30 37.50 -22.96 17.68
CA LYS A 30 38.24 -21.73 17.95
C LYS A 30 38.47 -20.90 16.67
N ARG A 31 38.85 -21.53 15.55
CA ARG A 31 38.99 -20.85 14.25
C ARG A 31 37.66 -20.26 13.77
N ALA A 32 36.59 -21.05 13.77
CA ALA A 32 35.26 -20.57 13.38
C ALA A 32 34.79 -19.39 14.23
N TYR A 33 35.11 -19.39 15.53
CA TYR A 33 34.83 -18.25 16.41
C TYR A 33 35.63 -17.00 16.03
N LEU A 34 36.94 -17.14 15.82
CA LEU A 34 37.80 -16.03 15.38
C LEU A 34 37.33 -15.47 14.02
N ASP A 35 36.99 -16.34 13.08
CA ASP A 35 36.45 -15.94 11.77
C ASP A 35 35.11 -15.20 11.91
N SER A 36 34.27 -15.63 12.85
CA SER A 36 32.98 -14.99 13.12
C SER A 36 33.17 -13.57 13.65
N ILE A 37 34.14 -13.37 14.55
CA ILE A 37 34.53 -12.04 15.05
C ILE A 37 35.10 -11.20 13.91
N LEU A 38 36.07 -11.74 13.16
CA LEU A 38 36.74 -11.02 12.09
C LEU A 38 35.80 -10.60 10.96
N GLN A 39 34.84 -11.45 10.59
CA GLN A 39 33.86 -11.19 9.54
C GLN A 39 32.63 -10.42 10.04
N GLY A 40 32.44 -10.31 11.37
CA GLY A 40 31.24 -9.74 11.97
C GLY A 40 29.96 -10.53 11.65
N THR A 41 30.07 -11.83 11.34
CA THR A 41 28.92 -12.69 11.01
C THR A 41 28.95 -13.98 11.81
N VAL A 42 27.79 -14.51 12.21
CA VAL A 42 27.68 -15.77 13.00
C VAL A 42 27.81 -17.02 12.11
N THR A 43 27.88 -16.85 10.78
CA THR A 43 27.89 -17.92 9.79
C THR A 43 29.02 -18.95 9.98
N PRO A 44 30.27 -18.58 10.30
CA PRO A 44 31.34 -19.56 10.53
C PRO A 44 31.02 -20.53 11.68
N LEU A 45 30.43 -20.02 12.77
CA LEU A 45 30.01 -20.83 13.92
C LEU A 45 28.87 -21.79 13.56
N LEU A 46 27.83 -21.29 12.87
CA LEU A 46 26.70 -22.11 12.42
C LEU A 46 27.15 -23.24 11.48
N LYS A 47 28.09 -22.94 10.55
CA LYS A 47 28.68 -23.96 9.67
C LYS A 47 29.36 -25.06 10.48
N ARG A 48 30.12 -24.69 11.53
CA ARG A 48 30.81 -25.66 12.39
C ARG A 48 29.83 -26.51 13.21
N GLU A 49 28.81 -25.89 13.80
CA GLU A 49 27.76 -26.61 14.53
C GLU A 49 27.03 -27.61 13.63
N LEU A 50 26.63 -27.19 12.44
CA LEU A 50 25.95 -28.04 11.47
C LEU A 50 26.83 -29.22 11.05
N HIS A 51 28.12 -28.96 10.80
CA HIS A 51 29.08 -30.00 10.47
C HIS A 51 29.17 -31.07 11.57
N LEU A 52 29.33 -30.66 12.84
CA LEU A 52 29.38 -31.57 13.98
C LEU A 52 28.08 -32.39 14.12
N LYS A 53 26.91 -31.74 13.94
CA LYS A 53 25.61 -32.44 13.96
C LYS A 53 25.50 -33.52 12.89
N ILE A 54 25.93 -33.21 11.66
CA ILE A 54 25.94 -34.17 10.54
C ILE A 54 26.89 -35.32 10.87
N GLN A 55 28.07 -35.02 11.39
CA GLN A 55 29.07 -36.02 11.70
C GLN A 55 28.65 -36.96 12.83
N CYS A 56 28.10 -36.43 13.93
CA CYS A 56 27.55 -37.25 15.00
C CYS A 56 26.47 -38.21 14.48
N ARG A 57 25.57 -37.72 13.61
CA ARG A 57 24.56 -38.58 12.98
C ARG A 57 25.19 -39.69 12.12
N ARG A 58 26.18 -39.36 11.27
CA ARG A 58 26.88 -40.36 10.44
C ARG A 58 27.53 -41.46 11.27
N LEU A 59 28.27 -41.06 12.31
CA LEU A 59 28.94 -42.01 13.20
C LEU A 59 27.94 -42.91 13.93
N SER A 60 26.79 -42.36 14.37
CA SER A 60 25.72 -43.15 15.00
C SER A 60 25.07 -44.17 14.05
N GLU A 61 25.14 -43.92 12.74
CA GLU A 61 24.67 -44.84 11.69
C GLU A 61 25.78 -45.83 11.25
N GLY A 62 26.95 -45.81 11.87
CA GLY A 62 28.10 -46.65 11.51
C GLY A 62 28.80 -46.24 10.20
N LYS A 63 28.58 -45.00 9.73
CA LYS A 63 29.26 -44.45 8.55
C LYS A 63 30.58 -43.81 8.96
N GLU A 64 31.51 -43.76 8.01
CA GLU A 64 32.82 -43.11 8.18
C GLU A 64 32.69 -41.59 8.42
N GLU A 65 33.69 -41.06 9.12
CA GLU A 65 33.92 -39.64 9.38
C GLU A 65 33.94 -38.83 8.09
N LEU A 66 33.34 -37.64 8.13
CA LEU A 66 33.20 -36.78 6.97
C LEU A 66 34.50 -35.99 6.75
N GLU A 67 35.36 -36.45 5.84
CA GLU A 67 36.51 -35.67 5.40
C GLU A 67 36.08 -34.49 4.52
N LEU A 68 36.13 -33.27 5.07
CA LEU A 68 35.89 -32.06 4.29
C LEU A 68 37.20 -31.67 3.56
N ARG A 69 37.37 -32.13 2.33
CA ARG A 69 38.41 -31.55 1.46
C ARG A 69 37.95 -30.17 1.02
N GLU A 70 38.60 -29.14 1.54
CA GLU A 70 38.45 -27.77 1.06
C GLU A 70 39.14 -27.65 -0.30
N GLU A 71 38.47 -28.13 -1.34
CA GLU A 71 38.88 -27.82 -2.70
C GLU A 71 38.67 -26.32 -2.93
N PRO A 72 39.66 -25.58 -3.45
CA PRO A 72 39.47 -24.18 -3.76
C PRO A 72 38.32 -24.04 -4.76
N ASN A 73 37.33 -23.23 -4.41
CA ASN A 73 36.19 -22.95 -5.29
C ASN A 73 36.72 -22.50 -6.66
N LYS A 74 36.59 -23.36 -7.67
CA LYS A 74 36.96 -23.00 -9.04
C LYS A 74 36.04 -21.85 -9.46
N PRO A 75 36.57 -20.69 -9.87
CA PRO A 75 35.74 -19.58 -10.30
C PRO A 75 34.93 -20.05 -11.52
N TYR A 76 33.61 -20.14 -11.34
CA TYR A 76 32.72 -20.56 -12.40
C TYR A 76 32.67 -19.46 -13.47
N CYS A 77 33.13 -19.81 -14.67
CA CYS A 77 33.04 -18.96 -15.84
C CYS A 77 31.80 -19.35 -16.63
N LEU A 78 30.95 -18.37 -16.93
CA LEU A 78 29.76 -18.59 -17.76
C LEU A 78 30.19 -19.01 -19.18
N SER A 79 29.50 -20.00 -19.73
CA SER A 79 29.60 -20.33 -21.15
C SER A 79 29.08 -19.18 -22.02
N GLU A 80 29.58 -19.06 -23.25
CA GLU A 80 29.09 -18.08 -24.23
C GLU A 80 27.56 -18.16 -24.42
N GLU A 81 27.01 -19.37 -24.44
CA GLU A 81 25.55 -19.56 -24.53
C GLU A 81 24.79 -18.99 -23.32
N GLU A 82 25.37 -19.12 -22.13
CA GLU A 82 24.77 -18.62 -20.89
C GLU A 82 24.83 -17.09 -20.84
N ILE A 83 25.92 -16.51 -21.33
CA ILE A 83 26.09 -15.06 -21.49
C ILE A 83 25.01 -14.52 -22.45
N LEU A 84 24.82 -15.16 -23.61
CA LEU A 84 23.79 -14.77 -24.57
C LEU A 84 22.37 -14.87 -23.97
N LYS A 85 22.07 -15.97 -23.26
CA LYS A 85 20.77 -16.14 -22.56
C LYS A 85 20.59 -15.10 -21.46
N ARG A 86 21.65 -14.71 -20.74
CA ARG A 86 21.62 -13.64 -19.73
C ARG A 86 21.32 -12.30 -20.37
N ASN A 87 22.04 -11.93 -21.43
CA ASN A 87 21.85 -10.66 -22.13
C ASN A 87 20.44 -10.54 -22.71
N LYS A 88 19.93 -11.60 -23.36
CA LYS A 88 18.55 -11.65 -23.84
C LYS A 88 17.52 -11.40 -22.73
N ARG A 89 17.71 -12.01 -21.55
CA ARG A 89 16.84 -11.79 -20.38
C ARG A 89 16.92 -10.35 -19.86
N LEU A 90 18.11 -9.75 -19.84
CA LEU A 90 18.29 -8.36 -19.45
C LEU A 90 17.57 -7.40 -20.41
N ASP A 91 17.70 -7.63 -21.71
CA ASP A 91 17.03 -6.81 -22.73
C ASP A 91 15.51 -6.93 -22.64
N GLN A 92 14.99 -8.15 -22.45
CA GLN A 92 13.56 -8.39 -22.24
C GLN A 92 13.05 -7.73 -20.96
N ASN A 93 13.82 -7.78 -19.87
CA ASN A 93 13.48 -7.13 -18.62
C ASN A 93 13.47 -5.60 -18.79
N ARG A 94 14.50 -5.04 -19.43
CA ARG A 94 14.59 -3.62 -19.76
C ARG A 94 13.40 -3.17 -20.59
N ALA A 95 13.06 -3.88 -21.66
CA ALA A 95 11.90 -3.58 -22.49
C ALA A 95 10.58 -3.66 -21.70
N SER A 96 10.44 -4.66 -20.84
CA SER A 96 9.25 -4.83 -19.99
C SER A 96 9.13 -3.72 -18.94
N ALA A 97 10.24 -3.29 -18.34
CA ALA A 97 10.28 -2.17 -17.41
C ALA A 97 9.88 -0.86 -18.10
N VAL A 98 10.40 -0.61 -19.32
CA VAL A 98 10.00 0.56 -20.14
C VAL A 98 8.50 0.54 -20.43
N ARG A 99 7.95 -0.60 -20.89
CA ARG A 99 6.50 -0.75 -21.12
C ARG A 99 5.67 -0.54 -19.85
N SER A 100 6.14 -1.04 -18.71
CA SER A 100 5.47 -0.85 -17.43
C SER A 100 5.41 0.63 -17.03
N ARG A 101 6.55 1.33 -17.09
CA ARG A 101 6.64 2.76 -16.82
C ARG A 101 5.79 3.60 -17.78
N MET A 102 5.73 3.22 -19.06
CA MET A 102 4.87 3.88 -20.04
C MET A 102 3.39 3.69 -19.71
N ARG A 103 2.94 2.47 -19.39
CA ARG A 103 1.56 2.18 -18.97
C ARG A 103 1.17 2.93 -17.70
N PHE A 104 2.10 3.06 -16.75
CA PHE A 104 1.90 3.84 -15.54
C PHE A 104 1.65 5.32 -15.88
N ARG A 105 2.53 5.96 -16.68
CA ARG A 105 2.37 7.36 -17.10
C ARG A 105 1.06 7.60 -17.85
N GLN A 106 0.68 6.70 -18.77
CA GLN A 106 -0.60 6.80 -19.49
C GLN A 106 -1.80 6.72 -18.54
N ARG A 107 -1.74 5.88 -17.51
CA ARG A 107 -2.80 5.78 -16.50
C ARG A 107 -2.89 7.05 -15.68
N GLU A 108 -1.76 7.57 -15.24
CA GLU A 108 -1.66 8.83 -14.51
C GLU A 108 -2.24 10.00 -15.32
N GLU A 109 -1.86 10.12 -16.60
CA GLU A 109 -2.41 11.12 -17.51
C GLU A 109 -3.94 10.99 -17.64
N LYS A 110 -4.46 9.77 -17.84
CA LYS A 110 -5.91 9.53 -17.89
C LYS A 110 -6.61 9.99 -16.60
N LEU A 111 -6.08 9.62 -15.44
CA LEU A 111 -6.64 10.04 -14.15
C LEU A 111 -6.63 11.56 -14.00
N MET A 112 -5.54 12.23 -14.40
CA MET A 112 -5.46 13.69 -14.37
C MET A 112 -6.49 14.35 -15.29
N THR A 113 -6.70 13.80 -16.51
CA THR A 113 -7.75 14.30 -17.39
C THR A 113 -9.15 14.12 -16.79
N GLU A 114 -9.41 12.97 -16.15
CA GLU A 114 -10.68 12.67 -15.51
C GLU A 114 -10.96 13.62 -14.34
N VAL A 115 -9.99 13.82 -13.44
CA VAL A 115 -10.08 14.79 -12.34
C VAL A 115 -10.42 16.18 -12.88
N ASN A 116 -9.70 16.65 -13.88
CA ASN A 116 -9.97 17.95 -14.50
C ASN A 116 -11.38 18.05 -15.10
N THR A 117 -11.89 16.97 -15.72
CA THR A 117 -13.26 16.96 -16.26
C THR A 117 -14.31 17.01 -15.16
N LEU A 118 -14.11 16.27 -14.06
CA LEU A 118 -15.01 16.23 -12.91
C LEU A 118 -15.04 17.56 -12.17
N GLU A 119 -13.90 18.22 -12.03
CA GLU A 119 -13.84 19.56 -11.46
C GLU A 119 -14.58 20.60 -12.29
N ARG A 120 -14.45 20.56 -13.62
CA ARG A 120 -15.23 21.44 -14.53
C ARG A 120 -16.73 21.20 -14.37
N LYS A 121 -17.15 19.94 -14.34
CA LYS A 121 -18.56 19.58 -14.11
C LYS A 121 -19.04 20.08 -12.75
N ARG A 122 -18.27 19.86 -11.69
CA ARG A 122 -18.58 20.36 -10.35
C ARG A 122 -18.75 21.87 -10.34
N ARG A 123 -17.83 22.64 -10.95
CA ARG A 123 -17.93 24.10 -11.05
C ARG A 123 -19.23 24.53 -11.75
N THR A 124 -19.57 23.88 -12.86
CA THR A 124 -20.81 24.15 -13.60
C THR A 124 -22.05 23.87 -12.75
N LEU A 125 -22.09 22.73 -12.05
CA LEU A 125 -23.21 22.37 -11.19
C LEU A 125 -23.38 23.31 -10.00
N VAL A 126 -22.27 23.78 -9.41
CA VAL A 126 -22.31 24.80 -8.34
C VAL A 126 -22.92 26.10 -8.87
N GLN A 127 -22.47 26.59 -10.03
CA GLN A 127 -23.05 27.79 -10.65
C GLN A 127 -24.55 27.63 -10.93
N MET A 128 -24.98 26.48 -11.46
CA MET A 128 -26.40 26.21 -11.69
C MET A 128 -27.20 26.19 -10.39
N LYS A 129 -26.66 25.57 -9.33
CA LYS A 129 -27.29 25.55 -8.01
C LYS A 129 -27.46 26.96 -7.46
N ASP A 130 -26.40 27.78 -7.52
CA ASP A 130 -26.41 29.14 -6.99
C ASP A 130 -27.43 30.01 -7.74
N LYS A 131 -27.50 29.87 -9.07
CA LYS A 131 -28.53 30.53 -9.90
C LYS A 131 -29.95 30.11 -9.49
N LEU A 132 -30.20 28.81 -9.29
CA LEU A 132 -31.51 28.34 -8.84
C LEU A 132 -31.90 28.87 -7.46
N ILE A 133 -30.92 29.04 -6.56
CA ILE A 133 -31.15 29.66 -5.25
C ILE A 133 -31.54 31.13 -5.41
N GLU A 134 -30.86 31.86 -6.30
CA GLU A 134 -31.17 33.24 -6.64
C GLU A 134 -32.60 33.35 -7.21
N ASP A 135 -32.91 32.61 -8.26
CA ASP A 135 -34.24 32.56 -8.91
C ASP A 135 -35.34 32.21 -7.89
N THR A 136 -35.08 31.25 -7.00
CA THR A 136 -36.02 30.87 -5.94
C THR A 136 -36.22 32.00 -4.92
N SER A 137 -35.16 32.74 -4.61
CA SER A 137 -35.24 33.84 -3.66
C SER A 137 -36.00 35.03 -4.25
N GLU A 138 -35.78 35.37 -5.52
CA GLU A 138 -36.52 36.39 -6.27
C GLU A 138 -38.01 36.05 -6.42
N LEU A 139 -38.33 34.78 -6.72
CA LEU A 139 -39.72 34.36 -6.81
C LEU A 139 -40.43 34.47 -5.44
N LYS A 140 -39.73 34.13 -4.35
CA LYS A 140 -40.25 34.28 -2.99
C LYS A 140 -40.49 35.74 -2.63
N THR A 141 -39.57 36.65 -2.96
CA THR A 141 -39.76 38.09 -2.68
C THR A 141 -40.94 38.65 -3.47
N THR A 142 -41.07 38.30 -4.75
CA THR A 142 -42.20 38.69 -5.62
C THR A 142 -43.52 38.19 -5.07
N LEU A 143 -43.58 36.91 -4.65
CA LEU A 143 -44.78 36.33 -4.05
C LEU A 143 -45.16 37.04 -2.74
N LEU A 144 -44.18 37.32 -1.86
CA LEU A 144 -44.43 38.03 -0.60
C LEU A 144 -44.93 39.46 -0.84
N HIS A 145 -44.38 40.15 -1.85
CA HIS A 145 -44.85 41.48 -2.25
C HIS A 145 -46.33 41.44 -2.67
N HIS A 146 -46.68 40.57 -3.60
CA HIS A 146 -48.06 40.40 -4.07
C HIS A 146 -49.01 40.03 -2.92
N LEU A 147 -48.60 39.12 -2.02
CA LEU A 147 -49.39 38.76 -0.84
C LEU A 147 -49.61 39.95 0.11
N ASN A 148 -48.68 40.91 0.17
CA ASN A 148 -48.85 42.11 0.97
C ASN A 148 -49.75 43.15 0.29
N GLU A 149 -49.71 43.27 -1.03
CA GLU A 149 -50.60 44.15 -1.79
C GLU A 149 -52.06 43.63 -1.75
N CYS A 150 -52.28 42.35 -2.02
CA CYS A 150 -53.62 41.74 -2.06
C CYS A 150 -54.31 41.66 -0.69
N LYS A 151 -53.58 41.73 0.43
CA LYS A 151 -54.18 41.83 1.78
C LYS A 151 -55.08 43.07 1.92
N ASN A 152 -54.89 44.08 1.06
CA ASN A 152 -55.69 45.29 1.08
C ASN A 152 -57.02 45.16 0.30
N GLU A 153 -57.21 44.12 -0.50
CA GLU A 153 -58.39 43.98 -1.39
C GLU A 153 -59.30 42.77 -1.07
N TYR A 154 -58.82 41.75 -0.35
CA TYR A 154 -59.61 40.53 -0.09
C TYR A 154 -60.10 40.40 1.37
N PRO A 155 -61.42 40.22 1.61
CA PRO A 155 -61.96 40.02 2.95
C PRO A 155 -61.46 38.71 3.60
N LYS A 156 -61.07 38.82 4.87
CA LYS A 156 -60.29 37.91 5.74
C LYS A 156 -60.70 36.42 5.87
N ARG A 157 -61.60 35.85 5.07
CA ARG A 157 -62.21 34.53 5.35
C ARG A 157 -61.52 33.30 4.75
N GLN A 158 -60.45 33.40 3.94
CA GLN A 158 -59.87 32.22 3.25
C GLN A 158 -58.34 32.01 3.42
N THR A 159 -57.61 32.87 4.13
CA THR A 159 -56.13 32.83 4.13
C THR A 159 -55.48 31.79 5.06
N GLU A 160 -56.21 31.16 5.98
CA GLU A 160 -55.61 30.23 6.96
C GLU A 160 -55.28 28.85 6.38
N LEU A 161 -55.90 28.44 5.26
CA LEU A 161 -55.73 27.08 4.73
C LEU A 161 -54.46 26.89 3.86
N LEU A 162 -53.90 27.97 3.29
CA LEU A 162 -52.78 27.89 2.32
C LEU A 162 -51.39 28.05 2.95
N LEU A 163 -51.25 28.77 4.08
CA LEU A 163 -49.96 28.93 4.76
C LEU A 163 -49.48 27.64 5.47
N GLY A 164 -50.40 26.76 5.86
CA GLY A 164 -50.06 25.49 6.54
C GLY A 164 -49.30 24.49 5.65
N THR A 165 -49.52 24.51 4.33
CA THR A 165 -48.94 23.50 3.42
C THR A 165 -47.52 23.87 2.96
N LEU A 166 -47.18 25.16 2.87
CA LEU A 166 -45.85 25.60 2.40
C LEU A 166 -44.74 25.42 3.45
N MET A 167 -45.08 25.35 4.74
CA MET A 167 -44.11 25.21 5.83
C MET A 167 -43.56 23.76 5.97
N PHE A 168 -44.23 22.75 5.41
CA PHE A 168 -43.79 21.35 5.50
C PHE A 168 -42.76 20.92 4.44
N ALA A 169 -42.57 21.69 3.36
CA ALA A 169 -41.65 21.33 2.27
C ALA A 169 -40.17 21.73 2.52
N SER A 170 -39.85 22.35 3.66
CA SER A 170 -38.56 23.03 3.89
C SER A 170 -37.55 22.25 4.72
N ASN A 171 -37.73 20.95 4.95
CA ASN A 171 -36.78 20.14 5.73
C ASN A 171 -35.98 19.15 4.85
N PRO A 172 -34.99 19.61 4.06
CA PRO A 172 -34.18 18.75 3.19
C PRO A 172 -33.14 17.90 3.93
N LYS A 173 -33.18 17.80 5.26
CA LYS A 173 -32.14 17.10 6.06
C LYS A 173 -32.46 15.65 6.41
N GLN A 174 -33.60 15.10 6.02
CA GLN A 174 -33.82 13.67 6.12
C GLN A 174 -33.88 13.07 4.72
N PRO A 175 -32.82 12.36 4.27
CA PRO A 175 -33.00 11.47 3.13
C PRO A 175 -34.11 10.48 3.49
N PRO A 176 -35.10 10.23 2.62
CA PRO A 176 -36.02 9.12 2.83
C PRO A 176 -35.15 7.88 2.97
N CYS A 177 -35.20 7.28 4.16
CA CYS A 177 -34.64 5.98 4.43
C CYS A 177 -35.41 4.99 3.55
N PHE A 178 -35.03 4.87 2.28
CA PHE A 178 -35.41 3.74 1.45
C PHE A 178 -34.70 2.54 2.05
N HIS A 179 -35.31 1.99 3.10
CA HIS A 179 -35.14 0.61 3.52
C HIS A 179 -35.65 -0.25 2.34
N THR A 180 -34.84 -0.37 1.30
CA THR A 180 -35.00 -1.46 0.33
C THR A 180 -34.58 -2.73 1.04
N CYS A 181 -35.53 -3.31 1.79
CA CYS A 181 -35.66 -4.75 1.92
C CYS A 181 -35.75 -5.33 0.50
N LEU A 182 -34.61 -5.66 -0.09
CA LEU A 182 -34.53 -6.65 -1.17
C LEU A 182 -33.73 -7.82 -0.63
N THR A 183 -34.48 -8.58 0.18
CA THR A 183 -34.27 -9.99 0.45
C THR A 183 -33.99 -10.77 -0.82
N HIS A 184 -32.99 -11.66 -0.73
CA HIS A 184 -32.96 -12.97 -1.37
C HIS A 184 -33.26 -13.05 -2.87
N PHE A 185 -32.19 -13.15 -3.68
CA PHE A 185 -32.18 -14.19 -4.72
C PHE A 185 -30.88 -14.98 -4.62
N ALA A 186 -31.03 -16.16 -4.04
CA ALA A 186 -30.06 -17.23 -4.01
C ALA A 186 -30.04 -17.95 -5.38
N VAL A 187 -28.83 -18.35 -5.79
CA VAL A 187 -28.49 -19.65 -6.40
C VAL A 187 -29.29 -20.13 -7.62
N MET A 188 -28.60 -20.21 -8.77
CA MET A 188 -28.61 -21.27 -9.83
C MET A 188 -27.80 -20.68 -11.00
N LYS A 189 -26.69 -21.20 -11.52
CA LYS A 189 -26.01 -22.50 -11.58
C LYS A 189 -24.50 -22.26 -11.70
#